data_AF-D0LX66-F1
#
_entry.id   AF-D0LX66-F1
#
_cell.length_a   1.000
_cell.length_b   1.000
_cell.length_c   1.000
_cell.angle_alpha   90.00
_cell.angle_beta   90.00
_cell.angle_gamma   90.00
#
_symmetry.space_group_name_H-M   'P 1'
#
loop_
_entity.id
_entity.type
_entity.pdbx_description
1 polymer ?
#
loop_
_entity_poly.entity_id
_entity_poly.type
_entity_poly.pdbx_seq_one_letter_code
_entity_poly.pdbx_strand_id
1 'polypeptide(L)' 'MDEEALIVWQDVLDEIAAGRPHNLSCPYCRHTPLSMETEGRRTRIECGDCKKYLEGHFGGF' A
#
# COMPACT_ATOMS: atom_id res chain seq x y z
N MET A 1 5.64 -1.21 -15.46
CA MET A 1 5.30 -1.21 -14.03
C MET A 1 5.72 -2.57 -13.51
N ASP A 2 6.51 -2.63 -12.46
CA ASP A 2 7.05 -3.85 -11.88
C ASP A 2 5.90 -4.74 -11.39
N GLU A 3 5.49 -5.69 -12.23
CA GLU A 3 4.35 -6.59 -12.04
C GLU A 3 4.52 -7.42 -10.75
N GLU A 4 5.77 -7.77 -10.41
CA GLU A 4 6.13 -8.43 -9.15
C GLU A 4 5.85 -7.57 -7.91
N ALA A 5 6.03 -6.25 -7.99
CA ALA A 5 5.71 -5.37 -6.86
C ALA A 5 4.19 -5.32 -6.64
N LEU A 6 3.40 -5.23 -7.71
CA LEU A 6 1.94 -5.24 -7.62
C LEU A 6 1.40 -6.53 -6.99
N ILE A 7 1.96 -7.68 -7.32
CA ILE A 7 1.58 -8.98 -6.74
C ILE A 7 1.85 -9.00 -5.23
N VAL A 8 3.02 -8.52 -4.80
CA VAL A 8 3.44 -8.53 -3.40
C VAL A 8 2.61 -7.56 -2.55
N TRP A 9 2.15 -6.45 -3.15
CA TRP A 9 1.25 -5.50 -2.50
C TRP A 9 -0.23 -5.86 -2.62
N GLN A 10 -0.61 -6.92 -3.34
CA GLN A 10 -2.00 -7.31 -3.56
C GLN A 10 -2.77 -7.52 -2.25
N ASP A 11 -2.18 -8.18 -1.25
CA ASP A 11 -2.75 -8.34 0.11
C ASP A 11 -3.00 -6.98 0.79
N VAL A 12 -2.07 -6.05 0.64
CA VAL A 12 -2.18 -4.70 1.20
C VAL A 12 -3.29 -3.92 0.49
N LEU A 13 -3.36 -4.04 -0.84
CA LEU A 13 -4.40 -3.42 -1.65
C LEU A 13 -5.79 -3.97 -1.27
N ASP A 14 -5.91 -5.28 -1.02
CA ASP A 14 -7.16 -5.93 -0.62
C ASP A 14 -7.65 -5.41 0.74
N GLU A 15 -6.76 -5.29 1.73
CA GLU A 15 -7.10 -4.74 3.05
C GLU A 15 -7.47 -3.24 3.00
N ILE A 16 -6.85 -2.47 2.11
CA ILE A 16 -7.25 -1.07 1.84
C ILE A 16 -8.64 -1.04 1.20
N ALA A 17 -8.89 -1.90 0.20
CA ALA A 17 -10.19 -2.03 -0.44
C ALA A 17 -11.27 -2.51 0.54
N ALA A 18 -10.90 -3.34 1.51
CA ALA A 18 -11.75 -3.78 2.63
C ALA A 18 -11.99 -2.68 3.68
N GLY A 19 -11.39 -1.49 3.52
CA GLY A 19 -11.56 -0.36 4.43
C GLY A 19 -10.80 -0.50 5.75
N ARG A 20 -9.76 -1.36 5.80
CA ARG A 20 -8.90 -1.57 6.97
C ARG A 20 -7.44 -1.17 6.74
N PRO A 21 -7.15 0.10 6.40
CA PRO A 21 -5.76 0.51 6.14
C PRO A 21 -4.84 0.58 7.38
N HIS A 22 -5.37 0.42 8.59
CA HIS A 22 -4.63 0.72 9.82
C HIS A 22 -3.73 -0.44 10.27
N ASN A 23 -3.95 -1.64 9.73
CA ASN A 23 -3.24 -2.86 10.12
C ASN A 23 -2.33 -3.41 9.00
N LEU A 24 -1.95 -2.53 8.07
CA LEU A 24 -1.15 -2.93 6.92
C LEU A 24 0.31 -3.12 7.34
N SER A 25 0.83 -4.30 7.05
CA SER A 25 2.23 -4.66 7.24
C SER A 25 2.97 -4.54 5.92
N CYS A 26 4.19 -4.01 5.94
CA CYS A 26 5.03 -4.01 4.75
C CYS A 26 5.25 -5.45 4.27
N PRO A 27 4.96 -5.80 3.00
CA PRO A 27 5.13 -7.18 2.54
C PRO A 27 6.61 -7.58 2.39
N TYR A 28 7.53 -6.61 2.41
CA TYR A 28 8.97 -6.85 2.34
C TYR A 28 9.61 -7.08 3.71
N CYS A 29 9.41 -6.14 4.64
CA CYS A 29 10.06 -6.16 5.96
C CYS A 29 9.11 -6.49 7.12
N ARG A 30 7.82 -6.72 6.85
CA ARG A 30 6.76 -6.96 7.85
C ARG A 30 6.63 -5.84 8.89
N HIS A 31 7.18 -4.65 8.60
CA HIS A 31 7.11 -3.51 9.48
C HIS A 31 5.70 -2.90 9.48
N THR A 32 5.24 -2.48 10.65
CA THR A 32 3.96 -1.80 10.90
C THR A 32 4.19 -0.63 11.84
N PRO A 33 3.43 0.49 11.72
CA PRO A 33 2.45 0.79 10.68
C PRO A 33 3.10 1.31 9.37
N LEU A 34 2.38 1.16 8.24
CA LEU A 34 2.75 1.81 6.98
C LEU A 34 2.24 3.25 6.95
N SER A 35 3.01 4.17 6.36
CA SER A 35 2.58 5.53 6.11
C SER A 35 1.72 5.56 4.85
N MET A 36 0.49 6.03 4.95
CA MET A 36 -0.36 6.25 3.78
C MET A 36 -0.62 7.73 3.59
N GLU A 37 -0.40 8.19 2.37
CA GLU A 37 -0.70 9.55 1.94
C GLU A 37 -1.71 9.48 0.80
N THR A 38 -2.83 10.18 0.95
CA THR A 38 -3.88 10.20 -0.08
C THR A 38 -3.88 11.57 -0.73
N GLU A 39 -3.49 11.63 -2.01
CA GLU A 39 -3.47 12.86 -2.81
C GLU A 39 -4.52 12.75 -3.92
N GLY A 40 -5.69 13.36 -3.67
CA GLY A 40 -6.81 13.37 -4.61
C GLY A 40 -7.37 11.96 -4.87
N ARG A 41 -7.06 11.38 -6.04
CA ARG A 41 -7.47 10.02 -6.43
C ARG A 41 -6.33 8.99 -6.28
N ARG A 42 -5.14 9.44 -5.90
CA ARG A 42 -3.97 8.58 -5.70
C ARG A 42 -3.80 8.33 -4.22
N THR A 43 -3.52 7.08 -3.87
CA THR A 43 -3.06 6.72 -2.53
C THR A 43 -1.66 6.18 -2.66
N ARG A 44 -0.74 6.77 -1.91
CA ARG A 44 0.65 6.37 -1.82
C ARG A 44 0.88 5.73 -0.46
N ILE A 45 1.37 4.50 -0.46
CA ILE A 45 1.67 3.74 0.75
C ILE A 45 3.17 3.57 0.79
N GLU A 46 3.82 4.05 1.84
CA GLU A 46 5.26 3.99 2.02
C GLU A 46 5.61 3.30 3.34
N CYS A 47 6.62 2.43 3.28
CA CYS A 47 7.24 1.87 4.46
C CYS A 47 8.43 2.73 4.87
N GLY A 48 8.40 3.27 6.09
CA GLY A 48 9.50 4.07 6.63
C GLY A 48 10.81 3.30 6.88
N ASP A 49 10.74 1.97 6.96
CA ASP A 49 11.90 1.11 7.27
C ASP A 49 12.63 0.66 6.00
N CYS A 50 11.95 -0.07 5.12
CA CYS A 50 12.56 -0.56 3.88
C CYS A 50 12.55 0.46 2.72
N LYS A 51 11.98 1.65 2.94
CA LYS A 51 11.79 2.73 1.95
C LYS A 51 11.05 2.30 0.68
N LYS A 52 10.39 1.14 0.71
CA LYS A 52 9.52 0.69 -0.39
C LYS A 52 8.22 1.47 -0.31
N TYR A 53 7.75 1.90 -1.47
CA TYR A 53 6.47 2.56 -1.61
C TYR A 53 5.67 1.94 -2.76
N LEU A 54 4.36 2.07 -2.66
CA LEU A 54 3.39 1.73 -3.68
C LEU A 54 2.52 2.96 -3.92
N GLU A 55 2.40 3.39 -5.17
CA GLU A 55 1.42 4.40 -5.56
C GLU A 55 0.31 3.68 -6.34
N GLY A 56 -0.90 3.70 -5.79
CA GLY A 56 -2.10 3.14 -6.40
C GLY A 56 -3.11 4.24 -6.72
N HIS A 57 -3.79 4.11 -7.85
CA HIS A 57 -4.98 4.92 -8.13
C HIS A 57 -6.21 4.16 -7.63
N PHE A 58 -6.59 4.40 -6.39
CA PHE A 58 -7.82 3.86 -5.81
C PHE A 58 -8.98 4.77 -6.20
N GLY A 59 -9.28 4.81 -7.50
CA GLY A 59 -10.29 5.67 -8.08
C GLY A 59 -11.31 4.86 -8.85
N GLY A 60 -12.50 4.70 -8.27
CA GLY A 60 -13.73 4.37 -8.99
C GLY A 60 -14.36 3.02 -8.66
N PHE A 61 -15.17 2.99 -7.60
CA PHE A 61 -16.46 2.29 -7.66
C PHE A 61 -17.55 3.35 -7.70
#